data_AF-A0A9Q9IQU9-F1
#
_entry.id   AF-A0A9Q9IQU9-F1
#
_cell.length_a   1.000
_cell.length_b   1.000
_cell.length_c   1.000
_cell.angle_alpha   90.00
_cell.angle_beta   90.00
_cell.angle_gamma   90.00
#
_symmetry.space_group_name_H-M   'P 1'
#
loop_
_entity.id
_entity.type
_entity.pdbx_description
1 polymer ?
#
loop_
_entity_poly.entity_id
_entity_poly.type
_entity_poly.pdbx_seq_one_letter_code
_entity_poly.pdbx_strand_id
1 'polypeptide(L)'
;MGHAIARKGIVTLVAVCGIAALTPATPAAAADAAPVPFGQATKIVLDRSGGFAGERTSFVVDRTTVGGRPALRMAGSWKFRWLRSSYQPRNPCCDRYAYRVTVTYRGGFRKTVRTVQGTQAPRILWDVITETERVGVRPFSPAPAG
;
A
#
# COMPACT_ATOMS: atom_id res chain seq x y z
N MET A 1 -54.75 59.24 -18.41
CA MET A 1 -53.78 60.17 -19.02
C MET A 1 -52.89 60.72 -17.91
N GLY A 2 -51.56 60.59 -18.02
CA GLY A 2 -50.58 61.18 -17.10
C GLY A 2 -49.48 60.21 -16.66
N HIS A 3 -48.42 60.08 -17.46
CA HIS A 3 -47.15 59.44 -17.11
C HIS A 3 -46.30 60.34 -16.19
N ALA A 4 -45.45 59.77 -15.32
CA ALA A 4 -44.04 60.16 -15.16
C ALA A 4 -43.23 59.16 -14.31
N ILE A 5 -41.97 58.98 -14.71
CA ILE A 5 -40.92 58.08 -14.22
C ILE A 5 -39.79 58.95 -13.62
N ALA A 6 -39.18 58.56 -12.49
CA ALA A 6 -37.79 58.91 -12.11
C ALA A 6 -37.35 58.01 -10.92
N ARG A 7 -36.47 57.00 -11.05
CA ARG A 7 -35.01 56.93 -11.28
C ARG A 7 -34.11 57.31 -10.08
N LYS A 8 -33.24 56.32 -9.74
CA LYS A 8 -31.93 56.35 -9.02
C LYS A 8 -32.01 56.46 -7.49
N GLY A 9 -31.25 55.73 -6.68
CA GLY A 9 -30.17 54.74 -6.82
C GLY A 9 -30.04 54.04 -5.43
N ILE A 10 -29.07 53.25 -5.01
CA ILE A 10 -27.70 52.92 -5.42
C ILE A 10 -27.46 51.49 -4.88
N VAL A 11 -26.72 50.72 -5.67
CA VAL A 11 -26.23 49.36 -5.39
C VAL A 11 -25.29 49.36 -4.19
N THR A 12 -25.51 48.47 -3.22
CA THR A 12 -24.45 48.08 -2.28
C THR A 12 -24.21 46.59 -2.42
N LEU A 13 -23.14 46.27 -3.13
CA LEU A 13 -22.64 44.93 -3.41
C LEU A 13 -21.85 44.47 -2.18
N VAL A 14 -22.43 43.56 -1.39
CA VAL A 14 -21.72 42.94 -0.26
C VAL A 14 -20.85 41.81 -0.82
N ALA A 15 -19.57 42.11 -1.02
CA ALA A 15 -18.55 41.12 -1.30
C ALA A 15 -18.26 40.31 -0.03
N VAL A 16 -18.86 39.12 0.08
CA VAL A 16 -18.48 38.14 1.10
C VAL A 16 -17.25 37.39 0.60
N CYS A 17 -16.07 37.81 1.08
CA CYS A 17 -14.85 37.01 1.03
C CYS A 17 -15.04 35.75 1.87
N GLY A 18 -15.45 34.65 1.23
CA GLY A 18 -15.38 33.32 1.81
C GLY A 18 -13.91 32.91 1.94
N ILE A 19 -13.39 32.99 3.17
CA ILE A 19 -12.06 32.51 3.53
C ILE A 19 -12.11 30.99 3.45
N ALA A 20 -11.50 30.41 2.41
CA ALA A 20 -11.29 28.98 2.31
C ALA A 20 -10.35 28.56 3.45
N ALA A 21 -10.89 27.89 4.46
CA ALA A 21 -10.11 27.26 5.51
C ALA A 21 -9.25 26.14 4.90
N LEU A 22 -7.99 26.43 4.66
CA LEU A 22 -6.97 25.43 4.37
C LEU A 22 -6.78 24.60 5.63
N THR A 23 -7.41 23.43 5.69
CA THR A 23 -7.12 22.45 6.72
C THR A 23 -5.69 21.93 6.49
N PRO A 24 -4.79 22.01 7.47
CA PRO A 24 -3.48 21.38 7.35
C PRO A 24 -3.68 19.87 7.27
N ALA A 25 -3.30 19.28 6.14
CA ALA A 25 -3.23 17.84 5.98
C ALA A 25 -2.19 17.29 6.96
N THR A 26 -2.64 16.75 8.08
CA THR A 26 -1.80 16.10 9.07
C THR A 26 -1.04 14.95 8.41
N PRO A 27 0.30 14.90 8.44
CA PRO A 27 1.02 13.73 7.98
C PRO A 27 0.61 12.55 8.87
N ALA A 28 0.06 11.50 8.24
CA ALA A 28 -0.22 10.24 8.90
C ALA A 28 1.10 9.67 9.43
N ALA A 29 1.38 9.93 10.71
CA ALA A 29 2.47 9.31 11.44
C ALA A 29 2.33 7.79 11.26
N ALA A 30 3.41 7.17 10.76
CA ALA A 30 3.49 5.73 10.66
C ALA A 30 3.28 5.15 12.05
N ALA A 31 2.10 4.57 12.30
CA ALA A 31 1.82 3.88 13.54
C ALA A 31 2.85 2.75 13.68
N ASP A 32 3.72 2.88 14.68
CA ASP A 32 4.52 1.76 15.17
C ASP A 32 3.56 0.62 15.50
N ALA A 33 3.67 -0.44 14.70
CA ALA A 33 2.77 -1.58 14.79
C ALA A 33 2.94 -2.25 16.16
N ALA A 34 1.93 -2.14 17.01
CA ALA A 34 1.84 -2.88 18.26
C ALA A 34 2.11 -4.39 18.02
N PRO A 35 2.68 -5.10 19.01
CA PRO A 35 2.92 -6.54 18.90
C PRO A 35 1.60 -7.26 18.63
N VAL A 36 1.59 -7.99 17.53
CA VAL A 36 0.41 -8.64 16.98
C VAL A 36 0.08 -9.90 17.79
N PRO A 37 -1.20 -10.16 18.12
CA PRO A 37 -1.60 -11.44 18.71
C PRO A 37 -1.16 -12.63 17.84
N PHE A 38 -0.97 -13.77 18.50
CA PHE A 38 -0.51 -15.03 17.91
C PHE A 38 -1.47 -15.54 16.83
N GLY A 39 -1.24 -15.15 15.58
CA GLY A 39 -2.07 -15.52 14.44
C GLY A 39 -1.32 -16.39 13.44
N GLN A 40 -1.96 -17.46 12.97
CA GLN A 40 -1.51 -18.18 11.78
C GLN A 40 -1.74 -17.29 10.55
N ALA A 41 -0.77 -17.18 9.64
CA ALA A 41 -0.97 -16.48 8.37
C ALA A 41 -2.03 -17.22 7.54
N THR A 42 -2.96 -16.48 6.95
CA THR A 42 -4.06 -17.02 6.14
C THR A 42 -3.96 -16.61 4.67
N LYS A 43 -3.32 -15.48 4.39
CA LYS A 43 -3.11 -14.98 3.03
C LYS A 43 -1.83 -14.15 2.96
N ILE A 44 -1.11 -14.27 1.86
CA ILE A 44 0.02 -13.44 1.47
C ILE A 44 -0.33 -12.82 0.12
N VAL A 45 -0.16 -11.51 0.01
CA VAL A 45 -0.16 -10.79 -1.26
C VAL A 45 1.22 -10.17 -1.41
N LEU A 46 1.92 -10.57 -2.47
CA LEU A 46 3.20 -9.99 -2.85
C LEU A 46 3.00 -9.15 -4.10
N ASP A 47 3.18 -7.84 -3.98
CA ASP A 47 3.27 -6.95 -5.14
C ASP A 47 4.74 -6.70 -5.45
N ARG A 48 5.13 -6.99 -6.69
CA ARG A 48 6.44 -6.70 -7.25
C ARG A 48 6.28 -5.63 -8.32
N SER A 49 7.08 -4.58 -8.27
CA SER A 49 7.07 -3.51 -9.26
C SER A 49 8.48 -3.04 -9.62
N GLY A 50 8.67 -2.52 -10.83
CA GLY A 50 9.95 -1.95 -11.26
C GLY A 50 10.69 -2.89 -12.19
N GLY A 51 12.02 -2.96 -12.03
CA GLY A 51 12.87 -3.53 -13.08
C GLY A 51 12.97 -2.62 -14.30
N PHE A 52 13.76 -3.02 -15.28
CA PHE A 52 14.04 -2.24 -16.48
C PHE A 52 12.78 -1.80 -17.26
N ALA A 53 11.77 -2.67 -17.36
CA ALA A 53 10.53 -2.40 -18.09
C ALA A 53 9.40 -1.80 -17.22
N GLY A 54 9.65 -1.56 -15.92
CA GLY A 54 8.61 -1.06 -15.01
C GLY A 54 7.43 -2.01 -14.79
N GLU A 55 7.66 -3.33 -14.91
CA GLU A 55 6.61 -4.36 -14.76
C GLU A 55 5.94 -4.24 -13.39
N ARG A 56 4.64 -4.54 -13.33
CA ARG A 56 3.89 -4.72 -12.08
C ARG A 56 3.27 -6.11 -12.08
N THR A 57 3.62 -6.92 -11.09
CA THR A 57 3.13 -8.29 -10.93
C THR A 57 2.66 -8.47 -9.49
N SER A 58 1.48 -9.06 -9.29
CA SER A 58 1.03 -9.49 -7.97
C SER A 58 1.02 -11.02 -7.90
N PHE A 59 1.37 -11.56 -6.74
CA PHE A 59 1.30 -12.99 -6.43
C PHE A 59 0.47 -13.16 -5.17
N VAL A 60 -0.46 -14.10 -5.21
CA VAL A 60 -1.35 -14.40 -4.08
C VAL A 60 -1.10 -15.84 -3.64
N VAL A 61 -0.88 -16.01 -2.34
CA VAL A 61 -0.83 -17.31 -1.68
C VAL A 61 -1.85 -17.31 -0.55
N ASP A 62 -2.73 -18.29 -0.53
CA ASP A 62 -3.69 -18.54 0.54
C ASP A 62 -3.77 -20.05 0.85
N ARG A 63 -4.78 -20.45 1.63
CA ARG A 63 -4.95 -21.84 2.06
C ARG A 63 -5.33 -22.79 0.93
N THR A 64 -5.85 -22.30 -0.20
CA THR A 64 -6.25 -23.13 -1.35
C THR A 64 -5.14 -23.23 -2.39
N THR A 65 -4.12 -22.37 -2.30
CA THR A 65 -2.95 -22.39 -3.17
C THR A 65 -2.14 -23.69 -3.00
N VAL A 66 -2.03 -24.48 -4.08
CA VAL A 66 -1.23 -25.71 -4.11
C VAL A 66 0.23 -25.37 -3.78
N GLY A 67 0.82 -26.04 -2.79
CA GLY A 67 2.18 -25.76 -2.35
C GLY A 67 2.34 -24.48 -1.53
N GLY A 68 1.27 -23.75 -1.19
CA GLY A 68 1.34 -22.48 -0.44
C GLY A 68 1.65 -22.58 1.05
N ARG A 69 1.53 -23.79 1.64
CA ARG A 69 1.71 -24.01 3.10
C ARG A 69 3.09 -23.57 3.64
N PRO A 70 4.24 -23.81 2.96
CA PRO A 70 5.54 -23.35 3.41
C PRO A 70 5.62 -21.82 3.51
N ALA A 71 5.15 -21.08 2.49
CA ALA A 71 5.12 -19.61 2.51
C ALA A 71 4.29 -19.07 3.69
N LEU A 72 3.07 -19.61 3.87
CA LEU A 72 2.19 -19.24 5.00
C LEU A 72 2.85 -19.54 6.35
N ARG A 73 3.53 -20.69 6.50
CA ARG A 73 4.24 -21.05 7.73
C ARG A 73 5.39 -20.08 8.03
N MET A 74 6.17 -19.69 7.02
CA MET A 74 7.26 -18.72 7.18
C MET A 74 6.74 -17.33 7.55
N ALA A 75 5.69 -16.85 6.86
CA ALA A 75 5.05 -15.56 7.14
C ALA A 75 4.33 -15.51 8.51
N GLY A 76 3.88 -16.67 9.00
CA GLY A 76 3.31 -16.87 10.33
C GLY A 76 4.35 -16.90 11.46
N SER A 77 5.63 -17.06 11.14
CA SER A 77 6.69 -17.21 12.15
C SER A 77 6.89 -15.94 12.98
N TRP A 78 7.41 -16.10 14.19
CA TRP A 78 7.83 -14.96 15.03
C TRP A 78 8.86 -14.08 14.33
N LYS A 79 9.84 -14.68 13.65
CA LYS A 79 10.89 -13.98 12.89
C LYS A 79 10.31 -13.03 11.84
N PHE A 80 9.31 -13.47 11.07
CA PHE A 80 8.66 -12.61 10.08
C PHE A 80 7.79 -11.52 10.73
N ARG A 81 7.01 -11.88 11.77
CA ARG A 81 6.13 -10.93 12.46
C ARG A 81 6.90 -9.75 13.08
N TRP A 82 8.13 -9.99 13.51
CA TRP A 82 9.02 -8.99 14.11
C TRP A 82 9.81 -8.13 13.12
N LEU A 83 9.65 -8.37 11.82
CA LEU A 83 10.27 -7.51 10.83
C LEU A 83 9.76 -6.07 10.96
N ARG A 84 10.64 -5.10 10.69
CA ARG A 84 10.24 -3.71 10.44
C ARG A 84 9.29 -3.64 9.24
N SER A 85 8.52 -2.56 9.16
CA SER A 85 7.59 -2.30 8.05
C SER A 85 8.31 -2.00 6.73
N SER A 86 9.59 -1.64 6.76
CA SER A 86 10.35 -1.23 5.57
C SER A 86 11.85 -1.53 5.72
N TYR A 87 12.46 -1.98 4.63
CA TYR A 87 13.90 -2.12 4.43
C TYR A 87 14.27 -1.46 3.11
N GLN A 88 14.89 -0.28 3.16
CA GLN A 88 15.25 0.47 1.96
C GLN A 88 16.75 0.74 1.91
N PRO A 89 17.36 0.71 0.72
CA PRO A 89 18.74 1.13 0.56
C PRO A 89 18.84 2.64 0.79
N ARG A 90 20.01 3.11 1.25
CA ARG A 90 20.28 4.55 1.36
C ARG A 90 20.27 5.25 0.00
N ASN A 91 20.69 4.54 -1.05
CA ASN A 91 20.68 5.01 -2.42
C ASN A 91 19.90 4.00 -3.28
N PRO A 92 18.60 4.26 -3.57
CA PRO A 92 17.85 3.46 -4.51
C PRO A 92 18.30 3.78 -5.94
N CYS A 93 19.36 3.10 -6.39
CA CYS A 93 19.74 3.15 -7.81
C CYS A 93 18.73 2.36 -8.67
N CYS A 94 18.73 2.68 -9.96
CA CYS A 94 17.70 2.35 -10.94
C CYS A 94 17.56 0.84 -11.21
N ASP A 95 16.41 0.46 -11.77
CA ASP A 95 16.07 -0.87 -12.28
C ASP A 95 15.97 -2.00 -11.25
N ARG A 96 15.87 -1.67 -9.96
CA ARG A 96 15.59 -2.67 -8.92
C ARG A 96 14.10 -2.98 -8.85
N TYR A 97 13.77 -4.23 -8.55
CA TYR A 97 12.42 -4.57 -8.14
C TYR A 97 12.14 -4.06 -6.71
N ALA A 98 11.02 -3.37 -6.55
CA ALA A 98 10.43 -3.07 -5.26
C ALA A 98 9.39 -4.14 -4.94
N TYR A 99 9.37 -4.57 -3.67
CA TYR A 99 8.48 -5.60 -3.17
C TYR A 99 7.63 -5.04 -2.03
N ARG A 100 6.34 -5.33 -2.05
CA ARG A 100 5.41 -5.10 -0.95
C ARG A 100 4.77 -6.42 -0.57
N VAL A 101 5.14 -6.95 0.58
CA VAL A 101 4.57 -8.18 1.14
C VAL A 101 3.49 -7.79 2.13
N THR A 102 2.24 -8.16 1.85
CA THR A 102 1.12 -7.98 2.76
C THR A 102 0.63 -9.35 3.25
N VAL A 103 0.72 -9.58 4.55
CA VAL A 103 0.30 -10.83 5.20
C VAL A 103 -0.97 -10.57 6.01
N THR A 104 -2.03 -11.30 5.72
CA THR A 104 -3.23 -11.35 6.55
C THR A 104 -3.14 -12.55 7.47
N TYR A 105 -3.48 -12.35 8.74
CA TYR A 105 -3.46 -13.36 9.78
C TYR A 105 -4.88 -13.73 10.19
N ARG A 106 -5.02 -14.90 10.83
CA ARG A 106 -6.27 -15.29 11.49
C ARG A 106 -6.64 -14.22 12.52
N GLY A 107 -7.91 -13.80 12.53
CA GLY A 107 -8.37 -12.68 13.36
C GLY A 107 -8.33 -11.31 12.66
N GLY A 108 -7.98 -11.26 11.37
CA GLY A 108 -8.14 -10.06 10.52
C GLY A 108 -6.96 -9.09 10.56
N PHE A 109 -5.97 -9.31 11.44
CA PHE A 109 -4.77 -8.49 11.48
C PHE A 109 -3.95 -8.59 10.19
N ARG A 110 -3.33 -7.47 9.77
CA ARG A 110 -2.50 -7.38 8.56
C ARG A 110 -1.14 -6.78 8.86
N LYS A 111 -0.07 -7.39 8.35
CA LYS A 111 1.30 -6.84 8.35
C LYS A 111 1.72 -6.52 6.92
N THR A 112 2.30 -5.36 6.72
CA THR A 112 2.92 -5.00 5.44
C THR A 112 4.41 -4.74 5.63
N VAL A 113 5.24 -5.39 4.83
CA VAL A 113 6.69 -5.18 4.78
C VAL A 113 7.09 -4.77 3.36
N ARG A 114 7.84 -3.67 3.25
CA ARG A 114 8.38 -3.18 1.98
C ARG A 114 9.88 -3.44 1.91
N THR A 115 10.37 -3.84 0.75
CA THR A 115 11.81 -3.97 0.51
C THR A 115 12.14 -3.69 -0.96
N VAL A 116 13.41 -3.47 -1.25
CA VAL A 116 13.93 -3.30 -2.61
C VAL A 116 15.01 -4.34 -2.84
N GLN A 117 15.04 -4.93 -4.03
CA GLN A 117 16.03 -5.91 -4.43
C GLN A 117 17.46 -5.43 -4.10
N GLY A 118 18.29 -6.34 -3.58
CA GLY A 118 19.68 -6.03 -3.22
C GLY A 118 19.84 -5.06 -2.04
N THR A 119 18.79 -4.83 -1.24
CA THR A 119 18.94 -4.17 0.06
C THR A 119 19.31 -5.17 1.14
N GLN A 120 19.95 -4.70 2.22
CA GLN A 120 20.19 -5.52 3.39
C GLN A 120 18.88 -5.64 4.20
N ALA A 121 18.22 -6.79 4.08
CA ALA A 121 17.03 -7.14 4.86
C ALA A 121 17.21 -8.53 5.49
N PRO A 122 16.51 -8.83 6.60
CA PRO A 122 16.58 -10.15 7.23
C PRO A 122 16.18 -11.27 6.25
N ARG A 123 16.92 -12.39 6.29
CA ARG A 123 16.76 -13.52 5.37
C ARG A 123 15.33 -14.04 5.25
N ILE A 124 14.61 -14.10 6.38
CA ILE A 124 13.21 -14.54 6.42
C ILE A 124 12.27 -13.73 5.50
N LEU A 125 12.57 -12.45 5.24
CA LEU A 125 11.78 -11.65 4.29
C LEU A 125 11.99 -12.15 2.86
N TRP A 126 13.25 -12.41 2.49
CA TRP A 126 13.60 -12.92 1.16
C TRP A 126 13.07 -14.33 0.94
N ASP A 127 13.16 -15.21 1.95
CA ASP A 127 12.61 -16.56 1.87
C ASP A 127 11.09 -16.55 1.61
N VAL A 128 10.35 -15.64 2.27
CA VAL A 128 8.90 -15.47 2.02
C VAL A 128 8.64 -14.93 0.62
N ILE A 129 9.40 -13.95 0.15
CA ILE A 129 9.26 -13.40 -1.22
C ILE A 129 9.49 -14.50 -2.25
N THR A 130 10.62 -15.20 -2.20
CA THR A 130 10.99 -16.25 -3.15
C THR A 130 9.96 -17.37 -3.17
N GLU A 131 9.52 -17.86 -2.02
CA GLU A 131 8.53 -18.93 -1.98
C GLU A 131 7.16 -18.45 -2.50
N THR A 132 6.77 -17.20 -2.20
CA THR A 132 5.52 -16.62 -2.71
C THR A 132 5.55 -16.43 -4.22
N GLU A 133 6.67 -16.01 -4.82
CA GLU A 133 6.82 -15.93 -6.28
C GLU A 133 6.79 -17.30 -6.94
N ARG A 134 7.32 -18.33 -6.27
CA ARG A 134 7.39 -19.70 -6.76
C ARG A 134 6.01 -20.36 -6.85
N VAL A 135 5.19 -20.22 -5.81
CA VAL A 135 3.91 -20.96 -5.69
C VAL A 135 2.67 -20.08 -5.85
N GLY A 136 2.85 -18.76 -5.82
CA GLY A 136 1.76 -17.80 -5.84
C GLY A 136 1.04 -17.76 -7.18
N VAL A 137 -0.28 -17.69 -7.11
CA VAL A 137 -1.12 -17.49 -8.29
C VAL A 137 -1.08 -16.01 -8.63
N ARG A 138 -0.88 -15.69 -9.92
CA ARG A 138 -1.00 -14.32 -10.40
C ARG A 138 -2.49 -14.02 -10.57
N PRO A 139 -3.05 -13.03 -9.84
CA PRO A 139 -4.41 -12.63 -10.12
C PRO A 139 -4.45 -12.08 -11.55
N PHE A 140 -5.49 -12.46 -12.29
CA PHE A 140 -5.72 -11.90 -13.61
C PHE A 140 -5.78 -10.37 -13.49
N SER A 141 -4.81 -9.68 -14.11
CA SER A 141 -4.93 -8.24 -14.34
C SER A 141 -5.69 -8.06 -15.64
N PRO A 142 -6.92 -7.50 -15.62
CA PRO A 142 -7.54 -7.06 -16.86
C PRO A 142 -6.60 -6.02 -17.52
N ALA A 143 -6.44 -6.11 -18.83
CA ALA A 143 -5.69 -5.12 -19.59
C ALA A 143 -6.26 -3.71 -19.31
N PRO A 144 -5.41 -2.67 -19.21
CA PRO A 144 -5.92 -1.31 -19.14
C PRO A 144 -6.81 -1.06 -20.37
N ALA A 145 -8.03 -0.58 -20.14
CA ALA A 145 -8.85 -0.06 -21.23
C ALA A 145 -8.08 1.10 -21.87
N GLY A 146 -7.75 0.95 -23.15
CA GLY A 146 -7.05 1.95 -23.96
C GLY A 146 -7.93 3.14 -24.30
#